data_AF-A0A381UJ83-F1
#
_entry.id   AF-A0A381UJ83-F1
#
_cell.length_a   1.000
_cell.length_b   1.000
_cell.length_c   1.000
_cell.angle_alpha   90.00
_cell.angle_beta   90.00
_cell.angle_gamma   90.00
#
_symmetry.space_group_name_H-M   'P 1'
#
loop_
_entity.id
_entity.type
_entity.pdbx_description
1 polymer ?
#
loop_
_entity_poly.entity_id
_entity_poly.type
_entity_poly.pdbx_seq_one_letter_code
_entity_poly.pdbx_strand_id
1 'polypeptide(L)'
;MASLQQFRNTKEMALSYFIGGEDAVCKEDDGFAKTPWIDIKFENNNIILDNKRAIAMGNYYFKSNNSDIIKAEYTFGYKLVNGKLKIDLHHSSLPYSSDS
;
A
#
# COMPACT_ATOMS: atom_id res chain seq x y z
N MET A 1 1.67 -11.05 1.03
CA MET A 1 0.52 -10.78 1.92
C MET A 1 0.95 -11.11 3.34
N ALA A 2 0.50 -10.34 4.32
CA ALA A 2 0.88 -10.62 5.70
C ALA A 2 0.12 -11.86 6.22
N SER A 3 0.82 -12.77 6.88
CA SER A 3 0.28 -14.04 7.41
C SER A 3 0.53 -14.21 8.90
N LEU A 4 1.58 -13.59 9.46
CA LEU A 4 1.95 -13.71 10.87
C LEU A 4 1.35 -12.57 11.70
N GLN A 5 1.56 -11.34 11.27
CA GLN A 5 1.01 -10.14 11.86
C GLN A 5 0.15 -9.49 10.77
N GLN A 6 -1.15 -9.28 10.98
CA GLN A 6 -2.01 -8.78 9.89
C GLN A 6 -2.15 -7.25 9.91
N PHE A 7 -2.00 -6.63 11.08
CA PHE A 7 -2.20 -5.21 11.29
C PHE A 7 -0.90 -4.51 11.65
N ARG A 8 -0.65 -3.32 11.08
CA ARG A 8 0.51 -2.46 11.37
C ARG A 8 0.05 -1.18 12.05
N ASN A 9 -0.26 -1.28 13.34
CA ASN A 9 -0.95 -0.22 14.09
C ASN A 9 -0.02 0.87 14.65
N THR A 10 1.30 0.62 14.71
CA THR A 10 2.28 1.65 15.10
C THR A 10 2.99 2.21 13.87
N LYS A 11 3.61 3.39 14.04
CA LYS A 11 4.37 4.05 12.97
C LYS A 11 5.53 3.18 12.49
N GLU A 12 6.22 2.52 13.41
CA GLU A 12 7.38 1.66 13.15
C GLU A 12 6.96 0.44 12.33
N MET A 13 5.82 -0.17 12.69
CA MET A 13 5.26 -1.28 11.92
C MET A 13 4.80 -0.83 10.53
N ALA A 14 4.13 0.33 10.42
CA ALA A 14 3.71 0.85 9.13
C ALA A 14 4.92 1.15 8.21
N LEU A 15 6.02 1.67 8.77
CA LEU A 15 7.28 1.83 8.05
C LEU A 15 7.87 0.47 7.64
N SER A 16 7.81 -0.53 8.51
CA SER A 16 8.22 -1.91 8.19
C SER A 16 7.53 -2.43 6.94
N TYR A 17 6.21 -2.22 6.80
CA TYR A 17 5.47 -2.65 5.62
C TYR A 17 5.99 -2.02 4.33
N PHE A 18 6.27 -0.70 4.34
CA PHE A 18 6.69 0.00 3.13
C PHE A 18 8.17 -0.20 2.80
N ILE A 19 9.05 -0.19 3.79
CA ILE A 19 10.51 -0.14 3.59
C ILE A 19 11.29 -1.14 4.45
N GLY A 20 10.63 -2.20 4.91
CA GLY A 20 11.21 -3.35 5.62
C GLY A 20 12.30 -4.08 4.83
N GLY A 21 12.76 -5.23 5.34
CA GLY A 21 14.01 -5.90 4.97
C GLY A 21 14.75 -6.40 6.21
N GLU A 22 16.08 -6.36 6.21
CA GLU A 22 16.90 -6.90 7.30
C GLU A 22 16.52 -6.33 8.69
N ASP A 23 16.32 -5.01 8.77
CA ASP A 23 15.96 -4.30 10.00
C ASP A 23 14.43 -4.14 10.20
N ALA A 24 13.62 -4.94 9.52
CA ALA A 24 12.18 -4.87 9.66
C ALA A 24 11.73 -5.14 11.10
N VAL A 25 10.79 -4.32 11.56
CA VAL A 25 10.10 -4.48 12.85
C VAL A 25 9.13 -5.65 12.78
N CYS A 26 8.36 -5.74 11.70
CA CYS A 26 7.56 -6.90 11.34
C CYS A 26 8.42 -7.81 10.46
N LYS A 27 8.90 -8.95 11.00
CA LYS A 27 9.90 -9.81 10.33
C LYS A 27 9.47 -10.42 8.99
N GLU A 28 8.18 -10.44 8.69
CA GLU A 28 7.65 -10.88 7.40
C GLU A 28 7.62 -9.78 6.33
N ASP A 29 7.89 -8.52 6.71
CA ASP A 29 7.80 -7.39 5.80
C ASP A 29 9.15 -7.17 5.07
N ASP A 30 9.20 -7.53 3.79
CA ASP A 30 10.37 -7.31 2.92
C ASP A 30 10.46 -5.88 2.34
N GLY A 31 9.49 -5.02 2.68
CA GLY A 31 9.41 -3.64 2.21
C GLY A 31 8.80 -3.52 0.81
N PHE A 32 7.50 -3.22 0.76
CA PHE A 32 6.73 -3.08 -0.48
C PHE A 32 7.35 -2.11 -1.52
N ALA A 33 7.94 -1.01 -1.05
CA ALA A 33 8.56 0.01 -1.89
C ALA A 33 10.00 -0.31 -2.31
N LYS A 34 10.61 -1.38 -1.77
CA LYS A 34 11.98 -1.81 -2.15
C LYS A 34 12.02 -2.67 -3.39
N THR A 35 10.90 -3.26 -3.80
CA THR A 35 10.83 -3.97 -5.08
C THR A 35 11.16 -2.99 -6.22
N PRO A 36 12.03 -3.37 -7.18
CA PRO A 36 12.48 -2.49 -8.26
C PRO A 36 11.38 -2.31 -9.33
N TRP A 37 10.30 -1.64 -8.95
CA TRP A 37 9.24 -1.24 -9.86
C TRP A 37 9.77 -0.21 -10.84
N ILE A 38 9.61 -0.48 -12.14
CA ILE A 38 9.98 0.45 -13.21
C ILE A 38 8.83 1.35 -13.63
N ASP A 39 7.59 0.93 -13.35
CA ASP A 39 6.39 1.71 -13.59
C ASP A 39 5.34 1.37 -12.53
N ILE A 40 4.65 2.41 -12.07
CA ILE A 40 3.55 2.31 -11.11
C ILE A 40 2.42 3.21 -11.62
N LYS A 41 1.31 2.60 -12.02
CA LYS A 41 0.12 3.31 -12.50
C LYS A 41 -0.99 3.24 -11.48
N PHE A 42 -1.59 4.38 -11.16
CA PHE A 42 -2.80 4.47 -10.35
C PHE A 42 -4.01 4.75 -11.24
N GLU A 43 -5.09 4.00 -11.04
CA GLU A 43 -6.41 4.22 -11.62
C GLU A 43 -7.40 4.44 -10.48
N ASN A 44 -7.64 5.71 -10.14
CA ASN A 44 -8.64 6.08 -9.14
C ASN A 44 -10.03 5.68 -9.64
N ASN A 45 -10.75 4.87 -8.87
CA ASN A 45 -12.16 4.61 -9.09
C ASN A 45 -13.02 5.68 -8.40
N ASN A 46 -12.65 6.10 -7.19
CA ASN A 46 -13.35 7.16 -6.48
C ASN A 46 -12.45 7.87 -5.47
N ILE A 47 -12.82 9.11 -5.14
CA ILE A 47 -12.21 9.91 -4.07
C ILE A 47 -13.32 10.52 -3.22
N ILE A 48 -13.33 10.23 -1.93
CA ILE A 48 -14.21 10.83 -0.95
C ILE A 48 -13.44 11.94 -0.25
N LEU A 49 -13.95 13.17 -0.31
CA LEU A 49 -13.40 14.33 0.41
C LEU A 49 -14.28 14.64 1.60
N ASP A 50 -13.70 14.69 2.79
CA ASP A 50 -14.38 15.05 4.05
C ASP A 50 -13.51 15.98 4.87
N ASN A 51 -13.77 17.30 4.76
CA ASN A 51 -13.12 18.35 5.53
C ASN A 51 -11.58 18.25 5.53
N LYS A 52 -11.01 17.67 6.60
CA LYS A 52 -9.57 17.50 6.82
C LYS A 52 -9.09 16.08 6.50
N ARG A 53 -9.89 15.29 5.77
CA ARG A 53 -9.61 13.92 5.37
C ARG A 53 -9.98 13.70 3.91
N ALA A 54 -9.25 12.81 3.25
CA ALA A 54 -9.59 12.29 1.94
C ALA A 54 -9.42 10.77 1.94
N ILE A 55 -10.25 10.04 1.20
CA ILE A 55 -10.10 8.61 0.95
C ILE A 55 -10.04 8.42 -0.54
N ALA A 56 -8.94 7.87 -1.05
CA ALA A 56 -8.79 7.50 -2.46
C ALA A 56 -8.80 5.97 -2.57
N MET A 57 -9.53 5.46 -3.55
CA MET A 57 -9.63 4.02 -3.80
C MET A 57 -9.65 3.74 -5.30
N GLY A 58 -9.16 2.57 -5.68
CA GLY A 58 -9.07 2.18 -7.08
C GLY A 58 -8.17 0.98 -7.28
N ASN A 59 -7.63 0.87 -8.49
CA ASN A 59 -6.63 -0.14 -8.82
C ASN A 59 -5.28 0.51 -9.05
N TYR A 60 -4.22 -0.18 -8.66
CA TYR A 60 -2.87 0.16 -9.07
C TYR A 60 -2.17 -1.03 -9.73
N TYR A 61 -1.22 -0.70 -10.58
CA TYR A 61 -0.53 -1.63 -11.45
C TYR A 61 0.96 -1.42 -11.28
N PHE A 62 1.67 -2.49 -10.93
CA PHE A 62 3.11 -2.47 -10.72
C PHE A 62 3.79 -3.29 -11.81
N LYS A 63 4.76 -2.67 -12.47
CA LYS A 63 5.58 -3.32 -13.49
C LYS A 63 7.02 -3.39 -13.00
N SER A 64 7.64 -4.56 -13.09
CA SER A 64 9.09 -4.73 -12.88
C SER A 64 9.81 -5.03 -14.19
N ASN A 65 11.15 -5.00 -14.19
CA ASN A 65 11.98 -5.05 -15.40
C ASN A 65 11.71 -6.23 -16.35
N ASN A 66 11.16 -7.36 -15.87
CA ASN A 66 10.94 -8.58 -16.66
C ASN A 66 9.69 -9.39 -16.24
N SER A 67 8.74 -8.79 -15.51
CA SER A 67 7.59 -9.52 -14.94
C SER A 67 6.26 -9.13 -15.56
N ASP A 68 5.27 -9.98 -15.31
CA ASP A 68 3.86 -9.64 -15.45
C ASP A 68 3.51 -8.41 -14.60
N ILE A 69 2.49 -7.67 -15.06
CA ILE A 69 1.93 -6.53 -14.35
C ILE A 69 1.13 -7.05 -13.16
N ILE A 70 1.52 -6.65 -11.95
CA ILE A 70 0.75 -6.96 -10.75
C ILE A 70 -0.36 -5.92 -10.62
N LYS A 71 -1.61 -6.37 -10.73
CA LYS A 71 -2.79 -5.57 -10.42
C LYS A 71 -3.20 -5.80 -8.98
N ALA A 72 -3.46 -4.72 -8.25
CA ALA A 72 -4.10 -4.80 -6.95
C ALA A 72 -5.09 -3.65 -6.73
N GLU A 73 -6.01 -3.86 -5.79
CA GLU A 73 -6.95 -2.87 -5.31
C GLU A 73 -6.30 -2.12 -4.15
N TYR A 74 -6.56 -0.82 -4.05
CA TYR A 74 -6.07 -0.02 -2.94
C TYR A 74 -7.16 0.83 -2.32
N THR A 75 -6.94 1.14 -1.04
CA THR A 75 -7.57 2.25 -0.34
C THR A 75 -6.51 2.99 0.44
N PHE A 76 -6.34 4.28 0.17
CA PHE A 76 -5.55 5.20 0.97
C PHE A 76 -6.46 6.19 1.66
N GLY A 77 -6.33 6.30 2.99
CA GLY A 77 -6.85 7.42 3.76
C GLY A 77 -5.75 8.45 3.98
N TYR A 78 -6.08 9.70 3.76
CA TYR A 78 -5.21 10.85 3.99
C TYR A 78 -5.84 11.77 5.00
N LYS A 79 -5.07 12.21 5.99
CA LYS A 79 -5.46 13.23 6.96
C LYS A 79 -4.58 14.45 6.82
N LEU A 80 -5.18 15.63 6.92
CA LEU A 80 -4.47 16.89 6.97
C LEU A 80 -3.95 17.14 8.39
N VAL A 81 -2.63 17.15 8.54
CA VAL A 81 -1.93 17.42 9.81
C VAL A 81 -0.99 18.59 9.59
N ASN A 82 -1.27 19.72 10.24
CA ASN A 82 -0.46 20.95 10.15
C ASN A 82 -0.18 21.37 8.70
N GLY A 83 -1.22 21.35 7.85
CA GLY A 83 -1.12 21.72 6.43
C GLY A 83 -0.49 20.66 5.53
N LYS A 84 -0.11 19.49 6.05
CA LYS A 84 0.49 18.39 5.28
C LYS A 84 -0.46 17.19 5.25
N LEU A 85 -0.71 16.64 4.06
CA LEU A 85 -1.40 15.35 3.94
C LEU A 85 -0.51 14.22 4.45
N LYS A 86 -1.09 13.34 5.27
CA LYS A 86 -0.45 12.17 5.86
C LYS A 86 -1.33 10.96 5.62
N ILE A 87 -0.71 9.83 5.28
CA ILE A 87 -1.43 8.56 5.18
C ILE A 87 -1.84 8.12 6.59
N ASP A 88 -3.13 7.90 6.81
CA ASP A 88 -3.70 7.40 8.07
C ASP A 88 -4.42 6.06 7.93
N LEU A 89 -4.58 5.58 6.69
CA LEU A 89 -5.10 4.28 6.32
C LEU A 89 -4.41 3.84 5.03
N HIS A 90 -3.97 2.59 4.98
CA HIS A 90 -3.57 1.92 3.76
C HIS A 90 -4.14 0.51 3.78
N HIS A 91 -4.86 0.14 2.73
CA HIS A 91 -5.30 -1.21 2.49
C HIS A 91 -4.98 -1.59 1.05
N SER A 92 -4.53 -2.83 0.86
CA SER A 92 -4.19 -3.40 -0.44
C SER A 92 -4.69 -4.84 -0.49
N SER A 93 -5.33 -5.20 -1.59
CA SER A 93 -5.77 -6.56 -1.86
C SER A 93 -5.42 -6.97 -3.28
N LEU A 94 -5.00 -8.22 -3.44
CA LEU A 94 -4.91 -8.84 -4.75
C LEU A 94 -6.32 -9.26 -5.19
N PRO A 95 -6.71 -9.06 -6.46
CA PRO A 95 -7.98 -9.56 -6.96
C PRO A 95 -8.04 -11.08 -6.79
N TYR A 96 -9.25 -11.60 -6.61
CA TYR A 96 -9.46 -13.04 -6.59
C TYR A 96 -8.99 -13.68 -7.91
N SER A 97 -8.19 -14.74 -7.82
CA SER A 97 -7.87 -15.63 -8.93
C SER A 97 -8.48 -16.99 -8.65
N SER A 98 -9.28 -17.50 -9.58
CA SER A 98 -9.90 -18.84 -9.49
C SER A 98 -8.93 -19.98 -9.81
N ASP A 99 -7.72 -19.66 -10.27
CA ASP A 99 -6.74 -20.66 -10.64
C ASP A 99 -6.05 -21.20 -9.37
N SER A 100 -6.56 -22.34 -8.92
CA SER A 100 -6.02 -23.19 -7.87
C SER A 100 -5.96 -24.64 -8.34
#